data_AF-A0A6M1Y0I6-F1
#
_entry.id   AF-A0A6M1Y0I6-F1
#
_cell.length_a   1.000
_cell.length_b   1.000
_cell.length_c   1.000
_cell.angle_alpha   90.00
_cell.angle_beta   90.00
_cell.angle_gamma   90.00
#
_symmetry.space_group_name_H-M   'P 1'
#
loop_
_entity.id
_entity.type
_entity.pdbx_description
1 polymer ?
#
loop_
_entity_poly.entity_id
_entity_poly.type
_entity_poly.pdbx_seq_one_letter_code
_entity_poly.pdbx_strand_id
1 'polypeptide(L)'
;MTLILAWLLAAGVAAVLGSIVQTQFNLAAVATLDGPVPTGLRIETTLLDIAGFAPGLALIVATGFGIAFPVAAGLARRWAPGGVARAALFGLAGGAAVWAAIFLMNTLLPMTPVAATRQAAGLLLMVAAGTAGGVTFAALAPARRPTPVA
;
A
#
# COMPACT_ATOMS: atom_id res chain seq x y z
N MET A 1 6.96 19.19 7.77
CA MET A 1 6.58 17.77 7.93
C MET A 1 7.84 16.91 7.98
N THR A 2 7.96 16.03 8.96
CA THR A 2 9.13 15.15 9.11
C THR A 2 9.02 13.96 8.16
N LEU A 3 10.17 13.41 7.72
CA LEU A 3 10.21 12.23 6.83
C LEU A 3 9.48 11.02 7.42
N ILE A 4 9.60 10.83 8.74
CA ILE A 4 8.92 9.75 9.47
C ILE A 4 7.40 9.91 9.35
N LEU A 5 6.87 11.12 9.51
CA LEU A 5 5.43 11.36 9.38
C LEU A 5 4.95 11.09 7.95
N ALA A 6 5.70 11.52 6.93
CA ALA A 6 5.38 11.21 5.54
C ALA A 6 5.36 9.70 5.26
N TRP A 7 6.31 8.95 5.84
CA TRP A 7 6.40 7.49 5.73
C TRP A 7 5.24 6.78 6.43
N LEU A 8 4.89 7.19 7.65
CA LEU A 8 3.74 6.64 8.38
C LEU A 8 2.42 6.94 7.67
N LEU A 9 2.23 8.16 7.16
CA LEU A 9 1.04 8.52 6.39
C LEU A 9 0.95 7.73 5.09
N ALA A 10 2.06 7.53 4.38
CA ALA A 10 2.12 6.71 3.18
C ALA A 10 1.71 5.25 3.46
N ALA A 11 2.25 4.65 4.53
CA ALA A 11 1.88 3.30 4.95
C ALA A 11 0.40 3.23 5.37
N GLY A 12 -0.10 4.24 6.08
CA GLY A 12 -1.51 4.35 6.48
C GLY A 12 -2.45 4.43 5.28
N VAL A 13 -2.13 5.25 4.26
CA VAL A 13 -2.92 5.33 3.02
C VAL A 13 -2.98 3.98 2.32
N ALA A 14 -1.84 3.32 2.13
CA ALA A 14 -1.78 2.00 1.52
C ALA A 14 -2.57 0.95 2.33
N ALA A 15 -2.50 1.00 3.66
CA ALA A 15 -3.19 0.07 4.53
C ALA A 15 -4.72 0.27 4.54
N VAL A 16 -5.20 1.51 4.56
CA VAL A 16 -6.63 1.81 4.48
C VAL A 16 -7.18 1.34 3.13
N LEU A 17 -6.52 1.67 2.02
CA LEU A 17 -6.94 1.22 0.69
C LEU A 17 -6.89 -0.31 0.58
N GLY A 18 -5.82 -0.94 1.05
CA GLY A 18 -5.68 -2.40 1.07
C GLY A 18 -6.75 -3.08 1.94
N SER A 19 -7.09 -2.49 3.09
CA SER A 19 -8.18 -2.96 3.95
C SER A 19 -9.52 -2.91 3.23
N ILE A 20 -9.84 -1.79 2.56
CA ILE A 20 -11.08 -1.67 1.79
C ILE A 20 -11.13 -2.76 0.72
N VAL A 21 -10.07 -2.93 -0.07
CA VAL A 21 -9.99 -3.99 -1.10
C VAL A 21 -10.22 -5.36 -0.47
N GLN A 22 -9.51 -5.67 0.61
CA GLN A 22 -9.64 -6.93 1.34
C GLN A 22 -11.09 -7.19 1.79
N THR A 23 -11.74 -6.20 2.41
CA THR A 23 -13.14 -6.30 2.84
C THR A 23 -14.07 -6.55 1.66
N GLN A 24 -13.90 -5.83 0.54
CA GLN A 24 -14.81 -5.99 -0.61
C GLN A 24 -14.72 -7.39 -1.23
N PHE A 25 -13.51 -7.97 -1.32
CA PHE A 25 -13.33 -9.33 -1.79
C PHE A 25 -13.88 -10.37 -0.80
N ASN A 26 -13.69 -10.16 0.51
CA ASN A 26 -14.25 -11.02 1.54
C ASN A 26 -15.79 -11.05 1.48
N LEU A 27 -16.42 -9.87 1.41
CA LEU A 27 -17.88 -9.75 1.32
C LEU A 27 -18.42 -10.31 0.01
N ALA A 28 -17.70 -10.16 -1.10
CA ALA A 28 -18.06 -10.80 -2.36
C ALA A 28 -18.05 -12.33 -2.24
N ALA A 29 -17.04 -12.91 -1.58
CA ALA A 29 -16.98 -14.35 -1.35
C ALA A 29 -18.14 -14.82 -0.45
N VAL A 30 -18.45 -14.11 0.62
CA VAL A 30 -19.62 -14.42 1.48
C VAL A 30 -20.92 -14.34 0.67
N ALA A 31 -21.05 -13.35 -0.22
CA ALA A 31 -22.25 -13.19 -1.02
C ALA A 31 -22.53 -14.36 -1.97
N THR A 32 -21.48 -15.10 -2.37
CA THR A 32 -21.64 -16.32 -3.18
C THR A 32 -22.20 -17.52 -2.40
N LEU A 33 -22.13 -17.48 -1.06
CA LEU A 33 -22.54 -18.58 -0.19
C LEU A 33 -23.93 -18.35 0.41
N ASP A 34 -24.22 -17.12 0.84
CA ASP A 34 -25.42 -16.78 1.63
C ASP A 34 -26.27 -15.65 1.02
N GLY A 35 -26.02 -15.32 -0.25
CA GLY A 35 -26.74 -14.29 -0.99
C GLY A 35 -26.23 -12.85 -0.75
N PRO A 36 -26.87 -11.83 -1.37
CA PRO A 36 -26.34 -10.47 -1.39
C PRO A 36 -26.17 -9.85 0.01
N VAL A 37 -24.99 -9.32 0.30
CA VAL A 37 -24.71 -8.61 1.56
C VAL A 37 -25.34 -7.21 1.52
N PRO A 38 -26.20 -6.83 2.50
CA PRO A 38 -26.82 -5.51 2.55
C PRO A 38 -25.79 -4.37 2.63
N THR A 39 -26.03 -3.26 1.91
CA THR A 39 -25.10 -2.13 1.83
C THR A 39 -24.67 -1.58 3.19
N GLY A 40 -25.59 -1.50 4.16
CA GLY A 40 -25.28 -1.05 5.53
C GLY A 40 -24.22 -1.92 6.20
N LEU A 41 -24.38 -3.25 6.11
CA LEU A 41 -23.41 -4.22 6.63
C LEU A 41 -22.08 -4.12 5.88
N ARG A 42 -22.08 -3.85 4.57
CA ARG A 42 -20.84 -3.66 3.80
C ARG A 42 -20.02 -2.46 4.32
N ILE A 43 -20.69 -1.35 4.64
CA ILE A 43 -20.04 -0.16 5.20
C ILE A 43 -19.53 -0.44 6.61
N GLU A 44 -20.36 -1.03 7.47
CA GLU A 44 -20.01 -1.38 8.84
C GLU A 44 -18.78 -2.29 8.89
N THR A 45 -18.78 -3.39 8.14
CA THR A 45 -17.64 -4.32 8.07
C THR A 45 -16.38 -3.63 7.54
N THR A 46 -16.51 -2.70 6.58
CA THR A 46 -15.36 -1.94 6.08
C THR A 46 -14.76 -1.05 7.16
N LEU A 47 -15.59 -0.37 7.96
CA LEU A 47 -15.12 0.46 9.08
C LEU A 47 -14.46 -0.39 10.17
N LEU A 48 -15.04 -1.57 10.48
CA LEU A 48 -14.47 -2.53 11.43
C LEU A 48 -13.12 -3.05 10.95
N ASP A 49 -12.98 -3.40 9.66
CA ASP A 49 -11.71 -3.85 9.09
C ASP A 49 -10.67 -2.71 9.05
N ILE A 50 -11.08 -1.46 8.80
CA ILE A 50 -10.16 -0.32 8.90
C ILE A 50 -9.64 -0.16 10.35
N ALA A 51 -10.46 -0.42 11.36
CA ALA A 51 -10.03 -0.37 12.75
C ALA A 51 -9.23 -1.60 13.19
N GLY A 52 -9.57 -2.80 12.69
CA GLY A 52 -9.00 -4.07 13.15
C GLY A 52 -7.88 -4.63 12.27
N PHE A 53 -8.05 -4.62 10.95
CA PHE A 53 -7.11 -5.19 9.98
C PHE A 53 -6.08 -4.17 9.49
N ALA A 54 -6.51 -2.95 9.16
CA ALA A 54 -5.61 -1.95 8.58
C ALA A 54 -4.38 -1.61 9.46
N PRO A 55 -4.44 -1.56 10.81
CA PRO A 55 -3.25 -1.28 11.62
C PRO A 55 -2.15 -2.35 11.47
N GLY A 56 -2.54 -3.63 11.44
CA GLY A 56 -1.61 -4.74 11.20
C GLY A 56 -1.00 -4.67 9.81
N LEU A 57 -1.84 -4.39 8.80
CA LEU A 57 -1.36 -4.17 7.43
C LEU A 57 -0.43 -2.95 7.33
N ALA A 58 -0.73 -1.86 8.03
CA ALA A 58 0.10 -0.65 8.05
C ALA A 58 1.49 -0.93 8.59
N LEU A 59 1.63 -1.75 9.63
CA LEU A 59 2.93 -2.13 10.17
C LEU A 59 3.76 -2.89 9.12
N ILE A 60 3.16 -3.88 8.46
CA ILE A 60 3.80 -4.66 7.41
C ILE A 60 4.24 -3.76 6.24
N VAL A 61 3.32 -2.91 5.76
CA VAL A 61 3.58 -2.00 4.65
C VAL A 61 4.65 -0.97 5.02
N ALA A 62 4.61 -0.44 6.24
CA ALA A 62 5.63 0.46 6.75
C ALA A 62 7.01 -0.21 6.70
N THR A 63 7.14 -1.44 7.21
CA THR A 63 8.40 -2.21 7.14
C THR A 63 8.88 -2.36 5.70
N GLY A 64 8.01 -2.74 4.76
CA GLY A 64 8.34 -2.84 3.34
C GLY A 64 8.81 -1.50 2.75
N PHE A 65 8.11 -0.41 3.06
CA PHE A 65 8.47 0.94 2.63
C PHE A 65 9.80 1.40 3.25
N GLY A 66 10.10 0.98 4.49
CA GLY A 66 11.37 1.26 5.16
C GLY A 66 12.58 0.71 4.40
N ILE A 67 12.39 -0.34 3.59
CA ILE A 67 13.42 -0.93 2.73
C ILE A 67 13.34 -0.32 1.32
N ALA A 68 12.15 -0.24 0.73
CA ALA A 68 11.96 0.17 -0.66
C ALA A 68 12.21 1.66 -0.90
N PHE A 69 11.81 2.54 0.03
CA PHE A 69 11.93 3.99 -0.15
C PHE A 69 13.37 4.51 -0.10
N PRO A 70 14.29 3.98 0.73
CA PRO A 70 15.71 4.33 0.61
C PRO A 70 16.31 3.98 -0.76
N VAL A 71 15.97 2.81 -1.31
CA VAL A 71 16.39 2.40 -2.66
C VAL A 71 15.84 3.36 -3.70
N ALA A 72 14.54 3.68 -3.60
CA ALA A 72 13.88 4.66 -4.46
C ALA A 72 14.53 6.05 -4.36
N ALA A 73 14.85 6.50 -3.15
CA ALA A 73 15.50 7.78 -2.93
C ALA A 73 16.91 7.83 -3.55
N GLY A 74 17.66 6.73 -3.51
CA GLY A 74 18.97 6.61 -4.16
C GLY A 74 18.86 6.73 -5.68
N LEU A 75 17.92 6.01 -6.28
CA LEU A 75 17.65 6.06 -7.72
C LEU A 75 17.15 7.45 -8.16
N ALA A 76 16.23 8.04 -7.39
CA ALA A 76 15.64 9.35 -7.70
C ALA A 76 16.68 10.47 -7.73
N ARG A 77 17.71 10.41 -6.87
CA ARG A 77 18.82 11.39 -6.89
C ARG A 77 19.58 11.40 -8.21
N ARG A 78 19.70 10.25 -8.87
CA ARG A 78 20.45 10.13 -10.11
C ARG A 78 19.57 10.41 -11.32
N TRP A 79 18.36 9.84 -11.36
CA TRP A 79 17.57 9.71 -12.60
C TRP A 79 16.19 10.39 -12.56
N ALA A 80 15.74 10.92 -11.41
CA ALA A 80 14.41 11.51 -11.28
C ALA A 80 14.40 12.72 -10.31
N PRO A 81 15.05 13.84 -10.68
CA PRO A 81 15.26 14.98 -9.78
C PRO A 81 13.99 15.76 -9.41
N GLY A 82 12.84 15.50 -10.04
CA GLY A 82 11.61 16.20 -9.69
C GLY A 82 10.31 15.60 -10.23
N GLY A 83 9.21 16.10 -9.66
CA GLY A 83 7.84 15.94 -10.16
C GLY A 83 7.40 14.50 -10.40
N VAL A 84 6.89 14.25 -11.62
CA VAL A 84 6.25 13.00 -12.03
C VAL A 84 7.20 11.82 -11.98
N ALA A 85 8.45 11.99 -12.42
CA ALA A 85 9.43 10.90 -12.41
C ALA A 85 9.71 10.39 -10.98
N ARG A 86 9.78 11.32 -10.01
CA ARG A 86 9.94 10.95 -8.61
C ARG A 86 8.69 10.25 -8.07
N ALA A 87 7.49 10.77 -8.37
CA ALA A 87 6.24 10.13 -7.97
C ALA A 87 6.10 8.71 -8.53
N ALA A 88 6.43 8.51 -9.81
CA ALA A 88 6.42 7.20 -10.46
C ALA A 88 7.40 6.24 -9.78
N LEU A 89 8.61 6.71 -9.46
CA LEU A 89 9.64 5.86 -8.85
C LEU A 89 9.26 5.41 -7.44
N PHE A 90 8.75 6.31 -6.60
CA PHE A 90 8.23 5.93 -5.28
C PHE A 90 6.94 5.11 -5.36
N GLY A 91 6.07 5.39 -6.34
CA GLY A 91 4.88 4.58 -6.61
C GLY A 91 5.25 3.14 -6.96
N LEU A 92 6.16 2.93 -7.91
CA LEU A 92 6.67 1.61 -8.28
C LEU A 92 7.33 0.91 -7.08
N ALA A 93 8.13 1.63 -6.30
CA ALA A 93 8.74 1.08 -5.08
C ALA A 93 7.68 0.66 -4.05
N GLY A 94 6.62 1.46 -3.87
CA GLY A 94 5.52 1.15 -2.97
C GLY A 94 4.72 -0.08 -3.43
N GLY A 95 4.36 -0.14 -4.71
CA GLY A 95 3.71 -1.31 -5.30
C GLY A 95 4.55 -2.58 -5.19
N ALA A 96 5.85 -2.49 -5.50
CA ALA A 96 6.79 -3.60 -5.38
C ALA A 96 6.95 -4.09 -3.93
N ALA A 97 7.00 -3.17 -2.95
CA ALA A 97 7.06 -3.52 -1.53
C ALA A 97 5.83 -4.31 -1.08
N VAL A 98 4.63 -3.85 -1.45
CA VAL A 98 3.38 -4.56 -1.12
C VAL A 98 3.30 -5.91 -1.83
N TRP A 99 3.65 -5.98 -3.12
CA TRP A 99 3.73 -7.25 -3.84
C TRP A 99 4.68 -8.24 -3.17
N ALA A 100 5.90 -7.79 -2.83
CA ALA A 100 6.90 -8.62 -2.19
C ALA A 100 6.44 -9.11 -0.81
N ALA A 101 5.82 -8.24 0.00
CA ALA A 101 5.27 -8.62 1.29
C ALA A 101 4.18 -9.70 1.16
N ILE A 102 3.26 -9.54 0.21
CA ILE A 102 2.20 -10.52 -0.07
C ILE A 102 2.81 -11.84 -0.57
N PHE A 103 3.78 -11.77 -1.49
CA PHE A 103 4.47 -12.94 -2.01
C PHE A 103 5.17 -13.72 -0.89
N LEU A 104 5.91 -13.02 -0.01
CA LEU A 104 6.55 -13.61 1.17
C LEU A 104 5.54 -14.24 2.12
N MET A 105 4.44 -13.54 2.44
CA MET A 105 3.38 -14.10 3.28
C MET A 105 2.79 -15.37 2.69
N ASN A 106 2.46 -15.37 1.39
CA ASN A 106 1.85 -16.50 0.72
C ASN A 106 2.81 -17.69 0.51
N THR A 107 4.12 -17.47 0.57
CA THR A 107 5.14 -18.52 0.44
C THR A 107 5.57 -19.09 1.78
N LEU A 108 5.62 -18.27 2.83
CA LEU A 108 6.14 -18.66 4.14
C LEU A 108 5.06 -19.13 5.12
N LEU A 109 3.81 -18.69 4.94
CA LEU A 109 2.71 -19.04 5.84
C LEU A 109 1.89 -20.20 5.25
N PRO A 110 1.37 -21.11 6.09
CA PRO A 110 0.54 -22.24 5.64
C PRO A 110 -0.85 -21.82 5.14
N MET A 111 -1.14 -20.52 5.13
CA MET A 111 -2.41 -19.92 4.74
C MET A 111 -2.15 -18.62 3.99
N THR A 112 -3.08 -18.23 3.11
CA THR A 112 -3.09 -16.92 2.44
C THR A 112 -3.75 -15.90 3.36
N PRO A 113 -3.00 -15.03 4.08
CA PRO A 113 -3.58 -14.17 5.11
C PRO A 113 -4.43 -13.05 4.49
N VAL A 114 -4.02 -12.58 3.31
CA VAL A 114 -4.73 -11.56 2.53
C VAL A 114 -5.57 -12.27 1.48
N ALA A 115 -6.78 -12.70 1.86
CA ALA A 115 -7.68 -13.48 1.01
C ALA A 115 -7.99 -12.84 -0.37
N ALA A 116 -8.01 -11.50 -0.48
CA ALA A 116 -8.18 -10.83 -1.78
C ALA A 116 -7.10 -11.24 -2.81
N THR A 117 -5.90 -11.60 -2.34
CA THR A 117 -4.75 -11.94 -3.20
C THR A 117 -4.82 -13.35 -3.79
N ARG A 118 -5.85 -14.14 -3.44
CA ARG A 118 -6.13 -15.44 -4.09
C ARG A 118 -6.50 -15.28 -5.57
N GLN A 119 -6.99 -14.10 -5.94
CA GLN A 119 -7.32 -13.75 -7.32
C GLN A 119 -6.35 -12.67 -7.83
N ALA A 120 -5.99 -12.74 -9.11
CA ALA A 120 -5.09 -11.77 -9.72
C ALA A 120 -5.62 -10.33 -9.60
N ALA A 121 -6.92 -10.12 -9.75
CA ALA A 121 -7.54 -8.80 -9.61
C ALA A 121 -7.34 -8.20 -8.21
N GLY A 122 -7.51 -9.00 -7.16
CA GLY A 122 -7.29 -8.52 -5.79
C GLY A 122 -5.81 -8.26 -5.50
N LEU A 123 -4.90 -9.08 -6.02
CA LEU A 123 -3.46 -8.81 -5.94
C LEU A 123 -3.10 -7.47 -6.62
N LEU A 124 -3.60 -7.22 -7.82
CA LEU A 124 -3.34 -5.97 -8.55
C LEU A 124 -3.87 -4.75 -7.79
N LEU A 125 -5.05 -4.85 -7.16
CA LEU A 125 -5.61 -3.78 -6.34
C LEU A 125 -4.80 -3.54 -5.06
N MET A 126 -4.27 -4.59 -4.43
CA MET A 126 -3.35 -4.43 -3.29
C MET A 126 -2.04 -3.74 -3.71
N VAL A 127 -1.48 -4.11 -4.88
CA VAL A 127 -0.31 -3.44 -5.44
C VAL A 127 -0.61 -1.97 -5.79
N ALA A 128 -1.81 -1.68 -6.28
CA ALA A 128 -2.26 -0.31 -6.52
C ALA A 128 -2.37 0.49 -5.21
N ALA A 129 -2.83 -0.11 -4.12
CA ALA A 129 -2.82 0.50 -2.79
C ALA A 129 -1.39 0.83 -2.31
N GLY A 130 -0.44 -0.09 -2.51
CA GLY A 130 0.99 0.16 -2.26
C GLY A 130 1.56 1.30 -3.11
N THR A 131 1.18 1.34 -4.38
CA THR A 131 1.54 2.41 -5.32
C THR A 131 1.02 3.76 -4.85
N ALA A 132 -0.24 3.83 -4.42
CA ALA A 132 -0.83 5.03 -3.86
C ALA A 132 -0.05 5.52 -2.62
N GLY A 133 0.32 4.62 -1.71
CA GLY A 133 1.19 4.95 -0.58
C GLY A 133 2.55 5.51 -1.01
N GLY A 134 3.18 4.92 -2.01
CA GLY A 134 4.42 5.43 -2.61
C GLY A 134 4.28 6.85 -3.17
N VAL A 135 3.21 7.11 -3.94
CA VAL A 135 2.91 8.44 -4.48
C VAL A 135 2.65 9.44 -3.35
N THR A 136 1.92 9.04 -2.30
CA THR A 136 1.71 9.85 -1.09
C THR A 136 3.04 10.21 -0.45
N PHE A 137 3.96 9.26 -0.27
CA PHE A 137 5.28 9.57 0.26
C PHE A 137 6.02 10.57 -0.61
N ALA A 138 5.97 10.41 -1.94
CA ALA A 138 6.60 11.37 -2.84
C ALA A 138 5.99 12.78 -2.70
N ALA A 139 4.66 12.89 -2.59
CA ALA A 139 4.01 14.19 -2.43
C ALA A 139 4.37 14.88 -1.10
N LEU A 140 4.50 14.11 -0.03
CA LEU A 140 4.70 14.61 1.34
C LEU A 140 6.18 14.82 1.69
N ALA A 141 7.07 13.92 1.25
CA ALA A 141 8.49 13.96 1.62
C ALA A 141 9.24 15.06 0.84
N PRO A 142 10.06 15.89 1.51
CA PRO A 142 10.81 16.96 0.85
C PRO A 142 11.66 16.45 -0.33
N ALA A 143 11.53 17.09 -1.48
CA ALA A 143 12.50 16.95 -2.55
C ALA A 143 13.72 17.82 -2.23
N ARG A 144 14.93 17.25 -2.22
CA ARG A 144 16.15 18.08 -2.14
C ARG A 144 16.24 18.90 -3.43
N ARG A 145 16.29 20.23 -3.32
CA ARG A 145 16.58 21.10 -4.46
C ARG A 145 18.04 20.88 -4.89
N PRO A 146 18.34 20.75 -6.19
CA PRO A 146 19.72 20.82 -6.67
C PRO A 146 20.35 22.13 -6.19
N THR A 147 21.54 22.08 -5.60
CA THR A 147 22.33 23.29 -5.35
C THR A 147 22.63 23.95 -6.69
N PRO A 148 22.35 25.25 -6.88
CA PRO A 148 22.78 25.97 -8.07
C PRO A 148 24.30 25.86 -8.17
N VAL A 149 24.81 25.39 -9.29
CA VAL A 149 26.24 25.50 -9.60
C VAL A 149 26.49 26.97 -9.91
N ALA A 150 27.32 27.62 -9.09
CA ALA A 150 27.75 29.01 -9.27
C ALA A 150 28.72 29.15 -10.44
#